data_AF-A0A0E3NIN4-F1
#
_entry.id   AF-A0A0E3NIN4-F1
#
_cell.length_a   1.000
_cell.length_b   1.000
_cell.length_c   1.000
_cell.angle_alpha   90.00
_cell.angle_beta   90.00
_cell.angle_gamma   90.00
#
_symmetry.space_group_name_H-M   'P 1'
#
loop_
_entity.id
_entity.type
_entity.pdbx_description
1 polymer ?
#
loop_
_entity_poly.entity_id
_entity_poly.type
_entity_poly.pdbx_seq_one_letter_code
_entity_poly.pdbx_strand_id
1 'polypeptide(L)'
;MAGEINKSCGLDIHKSFLIATILSRSGEKQQQRIKRDDDGILSLRNWVTSEKCDVVACESTSDFWVPIHDSLIKHLPFIVGNARDMKAFTHKKTDKIDSEVIAKLALNGMVQPSRVFPKKHREYRSYIRLRHKLVQKRTDIKNEAHAILAPEMFNLKDVLTDIFGKNGREILSGISSGKNVDQIIQNLSPNVRKKSAQIRELLDREISQSAAIRLQICLKLIKNFDDSIELLGKEIFNYAYGNHKREMEILKSVPGIGELGAATLIAEIGDFKDFASGDKLASWLGLVPNVYQSADKYHNGRITKRGSKVARWILIQIAQAAARTKNSKLKEFFNRKKKSIGHAKAIVALARKIATIIWHLITNDEMYEDETGYIKGEVQRRKIVETEIFSVDERISIISEIFAIVEKKKPDIK
;
A
#
# COMPACT_ATOMS: atom_id res chain seq x y z
N MET A 1 -13.54 3.79 -23.90
CA MET A 1 -13.27 3.00 -25.12
C MET A 1 -14.56 2.26 -25.41
N ALA A 2 -15.38 2.81 -26.31
CA ALA A 2 -16.69 2.30 -26.68
C ALA A 2 -16.56 1.71 -28.09
N GLY A 3 -15.96 0.52 -28.16
CA GLY A 3 -15.79 -0.25 -29.38
C GLY A 3 -15.88 -1.73 -29.01
N GLU A 4 -16.60 -2.50 -29.81
CA GLU A 4 -16.74 -3.93 -29.60
C GLU A 4 -15.37 -4.60 -29.72
N ILE A 5 -14.95 -5.30 -28.65
CA ILE A 5 -13.68 -6.03 -28.60
C ILE A 5 -13.87 -7.35 -29.35
N ASN A 6 -13.23 -7.49 -30.51
CA ASN A 6 -13.38 -8.65 -31.40
C ASN A 6 -12.31 -9.71 -31.16
N LYS A 7 -11.11 -9.31 -30.73
CA LYS A 7 -10.00 -10.21 -30.40
C LYS A 7 -9.27 -9.70 -29.16
N SER A 8 -9.10 -10.58 -28.17
CA SER A 8 -8.46 -10.25 -26.89
C SER A 8 -7.35 -11.24 -26.56
N CYS A 9 -6.35 -10.80 -25.80
CA CYS A 9 -5.29 -11.64 -25.29
C CYS A 9 -5.29 -11.64 -23.77
N GLY A 10 -5.44 -12.80 -23.14
CA GLY A 10 -5.32 -12.97 -21.70
C GLY A 10 -3.95 -13.53 -21.31
N LEU A 11 -3.34 -12.95 -20.29
CA LEU A 11 -2.01 -13.31 -19.80
C LEU A 11 -2.08 -13.83 -18.38
N ASP A 12 -1.57 -15.04 -18.16
CA ASP A 12 -1.18 -15.53 -16.83
C ASP A 12 0.34 -15.49 -16.69
N ILE A 13 0.84 -14.77 -15.68
CA ILE A 13 2.22 -14.29 -15.63
C ILE A 13 2.96 -14.87 -14.42
N HIS A 14 4.01 -15.64 -14.67
CA HIS A 14 4.89 -16.20 -13.66
C HIS A 14 6.27 -15.53 -13.64
N LYS A 15 7.09 -15.96 -12.69
CA LYS A 15 8.44 -15.41 -12.51
C LYS A 15 9.35 -15.64 -13.72
N SER A 16 9.26 -16.74 -14.45
CA SER A 16 10.18 -17.04 -15.56
C SER A 16 9.49 -17.22 -16.92
N PHE A 17 8.17 -17.29 -16.95
CA PHE A 17 7.38 -17.47 -18.17
C PHE A 17 6.00 -16.84 -18.00
N LEU A 18 5.26 -16.77 -19.09
CA LEU A 18 3.84 -16.44 -19.11
C LEU A 18 3.09 -17.38 -20.06
N ILE A 19 1.81 -17.61 -19.80
CA ILE A 19 0.89 -18.23 -20.73
C ILE A 19 0.00 -17.13 -21.31
N ALA A 20 0.00 -17.02 -22.64
CA ALA A 20 -0.80 -16.06 -23.37
C ALA A 20 -1.84 -16.81 -24.20
N THR A 21 -3.11 -16.40 -24.08
CA THR A 21 -4.22 -16.95 -24.85
C THR A 21 -4.89 -15.83 -25.63
N ILE A 22 -4.89 -15.93 -26.96
CA ILE A 22 -5.67 -15.07 -27.84
C ILE A 22 -7.01 -15.75 -28.10
N LEU A 23 -8.10 -14.99 -27.95
CA LEU A 23 -9.46 -15.43 -28.21
C LEU A 23 -10.19 -14.39 -29.07
N SER A 24 -10.83 -14.84 -30.14
CA SER A 24 -11.71 -14.01 -30.97
C SER A 24 -13.20 -14.29 -30.70
N ARG A 25 -14.06 -13.35 -31.09
CA ARG A 25 -15.53 -13.57 -31.12
C ARG A 25 -15.96 -14.66 -32.10
N SER A 26 -15.18 -14.91 -33.16
CA SER A 26 -15.41 -16.03 -34.09
C SER A 26 -15.12 -17.41 -33.47
N GLY A 27 -14.60 -17.47 -32.25
CA GLY A 27 -14.26 -18.72 -31.56
C GLY A 27 -12.86 -19.24 -31.84
N GLU A 28 -12.05 -18.51 -32.62
CA GLU A 28 -10.65 -18.85 -32.82
C GLU A 28 -9.87 -18.67 -31.52
N LYS A 29 -9.08 -19.69 -31.19
CA LYS A 29 -8.24 -19.70 -30.00
C LYS A 29 -6.81 -20.08 -30.36
N GLN A 30 -5.88 -19.26 -29.93
CA GLN A 30 -4.45 -19.57 -29.99
C GLN A 30 -3.83 -19.43 -28.60
N GLN A 31 -2.96 -20.34 -28.21
CA GLN A 31 -2.33 -20.32 -26.88
C GLN A 31 -0.84 -20.64 -26.99
N GLN A 32 -0.02 -19.84 -26.33
CA GLN A 32 1.43 -19.98 -26.34
C GLN A 32 2.01 -19.82 -24.93
N ARG A 33 3.10 -20.58 -24.67
CA ARG A 33 3.96 -20.37 -23.50
C ARG A 33 5.17 -19.59 -23.95
N ILE A 34 5.40 -18.45 -23.31
CA ILE A 34 6.45 -17.50 -23.69
C ILE A 34 7.39 -17.29 -22.50
N LYS A 35 8.70 -17.27 -22.74
CA LYS A 35 9.67 -16.94 -21.69
C LYS A 35 9.50 -15.49 -21.25
N ARG A 36 9.74 -15.20 -19.98
CA ARG A 36 9.64 -13.83 -19.44
C ARG A 36 11.02 -13.17 -19.41
N ASP A 37 11.61 -13.04 -20.59
CA ASP A 37 12.84 -12.32 -20.92
C ASP A 37 12.56 -11.29 -22.03
N ASP A 38 13.58 -10.52 -22.44
CA ASP A 38 13.39 -9.44 -23.40
C ASP A 38 12.93 -9.96 -24.78
N ASP A 39 13.51 -11.07 -25.25
CA ASP A 39 13.11 -11.72 -26.49
C ASP A 39 11.69 -12.29 -26.44
N GLY A 40 11.30 -12.90 -25.33
CA GLY A 40 9.94 -13.40 -25.13
C GLY A 40 8.90 -12.28 -25.08
N ILE A 41 9.18 -11.17 -24.40
CA ILE A 41 8.29 -10.01 -24.38
C ILE A 41 8.16 -9.38 -25.78
N LEU A 42 9.27 -9.31 -26.52
CA LEU A 42 9.29 -8.85 -27.91
C LEU A 42 8.45 -9.78 -28.81
N SER A 43 8.61 -11.09 -28.67
CA SER A 43 7.83 -12.10 -29.39
C SER A 43 6.33 -11.97 -29.09
N LEU A 44 5.95 -11.84 -27.81
CA LEU A 44 4.56 -11.61 -27.41
C LEU A 44 4.00 -10.36 -28.08
N ARG A 45 4.73 -9.24 -28.02
CA ARG A 45 4.31 -7.97 -28.63
C ARG A 45 4.08 -8.12 -30.12
N ASN A 46 5.02 -8.75 -30.83
CA ASN A 46 4.91 -8.96 -32.27
C ASN A 46 3.71 -9.85 -32.61
N TRP A 47 3.49 -10.92 -31.84
CA TRP A 47 2.37 -11.85 -32.03
C TRP A 47 1.00 -11.20 -31.81
N VAL A 48 0.80 -10.48 -30.69
CA VAL A 48 -0.50 -9.81 -30.44
C VAL A 48 -0.79 -8.69 -31.44
N THR A 49 0.26 -8.04 -31.96
CA THR A 49 0.14 -6.99 -32.99
C THR A 49 -0.16 -7.59 -34.36
N SER A 50 0.52 -8.67 -34.76
CA SER A 50 0.26 -9.36 -36.05
C SER A 50 -1.14 -9.95 -36.09
N GLU A 51 -1.61 -10.48 -34.95
CA GLU A 51 -2.96 -11.00 -34.80
C GLU A 51 -4.04 -9.92 -34.73
N LYS A 52 -3.66 -8.64 -34.65
CA LYS A 52 -4.57 -7.49 -34.49
C LYS A 52 -5.47 -7.65 -33.25
N CYS A 53 -4.88 -7.98 -32.10
CA CYS A 53 -5.62 -8.00 -30.85
C CYS A 53 -6.05 -6.58 -30.47
N ASP A 54 -7.32 -6.41 -30.10
CA ASP A 54 -7.87 -5.13 -29.65
C ASP A 54 -7.44 -4.78 -28.22
N VAL A 55 -7.20 -5.80 -27.39
CA VAL A 55 -6.84 -5.63 -25.98
C VAL A 55 -6.00 -6.78 -25.45
N VAL A 56 -5.08 -6.46 -24.56
CA VAL A 56 -4.36 -7.45 -23.72
C VAL A 56 -4.78 -7.23 -22.26
N ALA A 57 -5.00 -8.31 -21.52
CA ALA A 57 -5.34 -8.24 -20.10
C ALA A 57 -4.52 -9.21 -19.25
N CYS A 58 -4.24 -8.85 -18.01
CA CYS A 58 -3.59 -9.72 -17.03
C CYS A 58 -4.11 -9.50 -15.60
N GLU A 59 -3.83 -10.43 -14.68
CA GLU A 59 -4.09 -10.25 -13.25
C GLU A 59 -2.94 -9.50 -12.55
N SER A 60 -3.26 -8.69 -11.52
CA SER A 60 -2.31 -7.92 -10.68
C SER A 60 -1.81 -8.66 -9.43
N THR A 61 -1.40 -9.93 -9.54
CA THR A 61 -0.93 -10.74 -8.39
C THR A 61 0.49 -10.45 -7.94
N SER A 62 1.37 -10.03 -8.86
CA SER A 62 2.77 -9.64 -8.62
C SER A 62 3.13 -8.39 -9.44
N ASP A 63 4.36 -7.91 -9.39
CA ASP A 63 4.83 -6.83 -10.27
C ASP A 63 5.41 -7.38 -11.61
N PHE A 64 5.30 -8.68 -11.90
CA PHE A 64 5.87 -9.28 -13.11
C PHE A 64 5.23 -8.79 -14.42
N TRP A 65 4.02 -8.21 -14.35
CA TRP A 65 3.34 -7.61 -15.49
C TRP A 65 3.98 -6.28 -15.93
N VAL A 66 4.76 -5.61 -15.07
CA VAL A 66 5.29 -4.27 -15.34
C VAL A 66 6.07 -4.18 -16.66
N PRO A 67 7.09 -5.02 -16.92
CA PRO A 67 7.88 -4.91 -18.14
C PRO A 67 7.05 -5.23 -19.39
N ILE A 68 6.08 -6.14 -19.25
CA ILE A 68 5.17 -6.53 -20.33
C ILE A 68 4.24 -5.35 -20.65
N HIS A 69 3.59 -4.77 -19.64
CA HIS A 69 2.75 -3.58 -19.79
C HIS A 69 3.53 -2.42 -20.44
N ASP A 70 4.72 -2.10 -19.92
CA ASP A 70 5.51 -0.96 -20.42
C ASP A 70 5.96 -1.15 -21.88
N SER A 71 6.13 -2.41 -22.32
CA SER A 71 6.44 -2.75 -23.71
C SER A 71 5.21 -2.67 -24.62
N LEU A 72 4.04 -3.15 -24.16
CA LEU A 72 2.84 -3.28 -24.99
C LEU A 72 1.92 -2.05 -25.01
N ILE A 73 1.85 -1.27 -23.93
CA ILE A 73 0.86 -0.16 -23.78
C ILE A 73 0.96 0.91 -24.87
N LYS A 74 2.13 1.03 -25.53
CA LYS A 74 2.36 1.96 -26.65
C LYS A 74 1.77 1.48 -27.98
N HIS A 75 1.43 0.20 -28.08
CA HIS A 75 0.98 -0.45 -29.32
C HIS A 75 -0.49 -0.86 -29.26
N LEU A 76 -0.97 -1.31 -28.09
CA LEU A 76 -2.36 -1.69 -27.90
C LEU A 76 -2.82 -1.48 -26.45
N PRO A 77 -4.14 -1.33 -26.21
CA PRO A 77 -4.71 -1.27 -24.88
C PRO A 77 -4.28 -2.45 -24.01
N PHE A 78 -3.75 -2.15 -22.82
CA PHE A 78 -3.34 -3.15 -21.83
C PHE A 78 -4.09 -2.94 -20.51
N ILE A 79 -4.86 -3.94 -20.09
CA ILE A 79 -5.67 -3.92 -18.87
C ILE A 79 -5.00 -4.75 -17.78
N VAL A 80 -4.67 -4.10 -16.66
CA VAL A 80 -4.24 -4.79 -15.44
C VAL A 80 -5.46 -4.96 -14.54
N GLY A 81 -6.01 -6.16 -14.45
CA GLY A 81 -7.20 -6.44 -13.64
C GLY A 81 -6.91 -6.65 -12.15
N ASN A 82 -7.87 -6.33 -11.29
CA ASN A 82 -7.71 -6.52 -9.84
C ASN A 82 -7.78 -8.01 -9.47
N ALA A 83 -6.72 -8.53 -8.85
CA ALA A 83 -6.65 -9.92 -8.43
C ALA A 83 -7.83 -10.40 -7.58
N ARG A 84 -8.34 -9.56 -6.67
CA ARG A 84 -9.47 -9.94 -5.80
C ARG A 84 -10.78 -10.07 -6.59
N ASP A 85 -11.00 -9.19 -7.57
CA ASP A 85 -12.23 -9.20 -8.36
C ASP A 85 -12.18 -10.30 -9.43
N MET A 86 -11.00 -10.61 -9.98
CA MET A 86 -10.82 -11.69 -10.97
C MET A 86 -10.91 -13.09 -10.36
N LYS A 87 -10.50 -13.27 -9.10
CA LYS A 87 -10.65 -14.54 -8.36
C LYS A 87 -12.08 -15.04 -8.20
N ALA A 88 -13.08 -14.19 -8.40
CA ALA A 88 -14.49 -14.61 -8.38
C ALA A 88 -14.83 -15.55 -9.54
N PHE A 89 -14.02 -15.54 -10.62
CA PHE A 89 -14.26 -16.30 -11.84
C PHE A 89 -13.37 -17.55 -11.97
N THR A 90 -12.36 -17.71 -11.10
CA THR A 90 -11.37 -18.78 -11.22
C THR A 90 -11.40 -19.71 -10.00
N HIS A 91 -11.88 -20.94 -10.19
CA HIS A 91 -11.95 -21.97 -9.14
C HIS A 91 -11.05 -23.19 -9.40
N LYS A 92 -10.54 -23.38 -10.63
CA LYS A 92 -9.60 -24.47 -10.98
C LYS A 92 -8.29 -23.91 -11.53
N LYS A 93 -7.17 -24.42 -11.00
CA LYS A 93 -5.83 -23.81 -11.06
C LYS A 93 -4.96 -24.46 -12.15
N THR A 94 -5.10 -24.07 -13.40
CA THR A 94 -4.02 -24.30 -14.36
C THR A 94 -3.75 -23.01 -15.12
N ASP A 95 -2.47 -22.70 -15.32
CA ASP A 95 -2.02 -21.45 -15.97
C ASP A 95 -2.67 -21.23 -17.36
N LYS A 96 -2.96 -22.34 -18.06
CA LYS A 96 -3.67 -22.33 -19.35
C LYS A 96 -5.14 -21.91 -19.24
N ILE A 97 -5.84 -22.35 -18.20
CA ILE A 97 -7.24 -21.97 -17.97
C ILE A 97 -7.29 -20.51 -17.50
N ASP A 98 -6.37 -20.10 -16.63
CA ASP A 98 -6.35 -18.74 -16.11
C ASP A 98 -6.15 -17.72 -17.24
N SER A 99 -5.18 -17.93 -18.14
CA SER A 99 -5.01 -17.06 -19.31
C SER A 99 -6.22 -17.04 -20.26
N GLU A 100 -6.90 -18.17 -20.46
CA GLU A 100 -8.13 -18.26 -21.30
C GLU A 100 -9.32 -17.52 -20.66
N VAL A 101 -9.50 -17.67 -19.34
CA VAL A 101 -10.54 -16.93 -18.59
C VAL A 101 -10.27 -15.42 -18.64
N ILE A 102 -9.02 -14.99 -18.49
CA ILE A 102 -8.65 -13.58 -18.59
C ILE A 102 -8.96 -13.04 -19.98
N ALA A 103 -8.63 -13.79 -21.05
CA ALA A 103 -8.96 -13.40 -22.43
C ALA A 103 -10.47 -13.22 -22.58
N LYS A 104 -11.26 -14.22 -22.14
CA LYS A 104 -12.72 -14.17 -22.24
C LYS A 104 -13.34 -13.01 -21.45
N LEU A 105 -12.84 -12.71 -20.25
CA LEU A 105 -13.28 -11.56 -19.48
C LEU A 105 -12.96 -10.24 -20.21
N ALA A 106 -11.78 -10.15 -20.84
CA ALA A 106 -11.37 -8.96 -21.59
C ALA A 106 -12.20 -8.78 -22.87
N LEU A 107 -12.46 -9.86 -23.63
CA LEU A 107 -13.30 -9.87 -24.82
C LEU A 107 -14.71 -9.32 -24.58
N ASN A 108 -15.21 -9.53 -23.36
CA ASN A 108 -16.54 -9.12 -22.92
C ASN A 108 -16.51 -7.85 -22.06
N GLY A 109 -15.41 -7.09 -22.01
CA GLY A 109 -15.34 -5.84 -21.25
C GLY A 109 -15.57 -6.00 -19.73
N MET A 110 -15.38 -7.20 -19.18
CA MET A 110 -15.66 -7.53 -17.78
C MET A 110 -14.46 -7.28 -16.84
N VAL A 111 -13.28 -7.00 -17.39
CA VAL A 111 -12.09 -6.68 -16.60
C VAL A 111 -12.08 -5.20 -16.25
N GLN A 112 -12.32 -4.88 -14.98
CA GLN A 112 -12.18 -3.52 -14.49
C GLN A 112 -10.68 -3.15 -14.39
N PRO A 113 -10.23 -2.11 -15.10
CA PRO A 113 -8.83 -1.72 -15.12
C PRO A 113 -8.38 -1.18 -13.76
N SER A 114 -7.30 -1.73 -13.24
CA SER A 114 -6.57 -1.16 -12.11
C SER A 114 -5.73 0.02 -12.57
N ARG A 115 -5.53 0.99 -11.69
CA ARG A 115 -4.63 2.10 -11.93
C ARG A 115 -3.19 1.61 -12.09
N VAL A 116 -2.57 1.92 -13.23
CA VAL A 116 -1.14 1.73 -13.47
C VAL A 116 -0.45 3.09 -13.38
N PHE A 117 0.49 3.20 -12.45
CA PHE A 117 1.25 4.43 -12.26
C PHE A 117 2.38 4.57 -13.30
N PRO A 118 2.74 5.79 -13.73
CA PRO A 118 3.93 6.02 -14.53
C PRO A 118 5.19 5.45 -13.87
N LYS A 119 6.20 5.06 -14.67
CA LYS A 119 7.43 4.41 -14.19
C LYS A 119 8.09 5.17 -13.04
N LYS A 120 8.34 6.48 -13.21
CA LYS A 120 8.95 7.33 -12.17
C LYS A 120 8.14 7.34 -10.87
N HIS A 121 6.81 7.33 -10.95
CA HIS A 121 5.93 7.31 -9.77
C HIS A 121 5.94 5.93 -9.09
N ARG A 122 6.06 4.83 -9.85
CA ARG A 122 6.23 3.48 -9.30
C ARG A 122 7.55 3.32 -8.55
N GLU A 123 8.63 3.90 -9.07
CA GLU A 123 9.94 3.94 -8.40
C GLU A 123 9.84 4.72 -7.08
N TYR A 124 9.27 5.93 -7.12
CA TYR A 124 9.00 6.73 -5.92
C TYR A 124 8.19 5.96 -4.86
N ARG A 125 7.09 5.33 -5.28
CA ARG A 125 6.26 4.48 -4.40
C ARG A 125 7.03 3.30 -3.83
N SER A 126 8.00 2.76 -4.56
CA SER A 126 8.85 1.66 -4.09
C SER A 126 9.78 2.12 -2.98
N TYR A 127 10.32 3.35 -3.02
CA TYR A 127 11.10 3.91 -1.91
C TYR A 127 10.26 4.05 -0.63
N ILE A 128 9.04 4.59 -0.74
CA ILE A 128 8.10 4.71 0.39
C ILE A 128 7.81 3.34 1.01
N ARG A 129 7.50 2.35 0.18
CA ARG A 129 7.18 0.99 0.63
C ARG A 129 8.37 0.29 1.26
N LEU A 130 9.56 0.43 0.69
CA LEU A 130 10.78 -0.13 1.26
C LEU A 130 11.06 0.53 2.61
N ARG A 131 11.00 1.86 2.70
CA ARG A 131 11.19 2.58 3.96
C ARG A 131 10.20 2.11 5.03
N HIS A 132 8.93 1.96 4.70
CA HIS A 132 7.92 1.42 5.62
C HIS A 132 8.28 0.02 6.13
N LYS A 133 8.73 -0.88 5.25
CA LYS A 133 9.20 -2.23 5.62
C LYS A 133 10.44 -2.17 6.53
N LEU A 134 11.41 -1.30 6.24
CA LEU A 134 12.61 -1.17 7.08
C LEU A 134 12.29 -0.62 8.47
N VAL A 135 11.35 0.31 8.58
CA VAL A 135 10.87 0.80 9.88
C VAL A 135 10.24 -0.33 10.71
N GLN A 136 9.45 -1.20 10.08
CA GLN A 136 8.88 -2.39 10.73
C GLN A 136 9.98 -3.34 11.20
N LYS A 137 10.88 -3.73 10.29
CA LYS A 137 12.01 -4.62 10.62
C LYS A 137 12.88 -4.08 11.74
N ARG A 138 13.19 -2.78 11.73
CA ARG A 138 13.90 -2.12 12.83
C ARG A 138 13.15 -2.24 14.15
N THR A 139 11.83 -2.11 14.13
CA THR A 139 10.99 -2.26 15.33
C THR A 139 11.04 -3.71 15.84
N ASP A 140 11.01 -4.68 14.95
CA ASP A 140 11.14 -6.10 15.30
C ASP A 140 12.49 -6.38 15.99
N ILE A 141 13.60 -5.86 15.44
CA ILE A 141 14.92 -6.00 16.07
C ILE A 141 15.02 -5.25 17.41
N LYS A 142 14.35 -4.10 17.55
CA LYS A 142 14.26 -3.42 18.85
C LYS A 142 13.51 -4.27 19.88
N ASN A 143 12.44 -4.94 19.47
CA ASN A 143 11.71 -5.84 20.36
C ASN A 143 12.55 -7.07 20.72
N GLU A 144 13.34 -7.59 19.79
CA GLU A 144 14.30 -8.67 20.06
C GLU A 144 15.35 -8.24 21.11
N ALA A 145 15.92 -7.04 20.96
CA ALA A 145 16.83 -6.49 21.96
C ALA A 145 16.19 -6.36 23.34
N HIS A 146 14.92 -5.92 23.41
CA HIS A 146 14.16 -5.93 24.67
C HIS A 146 13.98 -7.35 25.24
N ALA A 147 13.68 -8.33 24.40
CA ALA A 147 13.52 -9.72 24.81
C ALA A 147 14.82 -10.33 25.35
N ILE A 148 15.97 -9.96 24.79
CA ILE A 148 17.29 -10.41 25.28
C ILE A 148 17.59 -9.82 26.67
N LEU A 149 17.23 -8.56 26.92
CA LEU A 149 17.51 -7.89 28.19
C LEU A 149 16.60 -8.35 29.34
N ALA A 150 15.43 -8.92 29.04
CA ALA A 150 14.45 -9.27 30.05
C ALA A 150 14.90 -10.41 30.99
N PRO A 151 15.43 -11.56 30.51
CA PRO A 151 15.98 -12.60 31.37
C PRO A 151 17.21 -12.17 32.17
N GLU A 152 18.00 -11.23 31.63
CA GLU A 152 19.16 -10.64 32.29
C GLU A 152 18.75 -9.60 33.36
N MET A 153 17.44 -9.43 33.61
CA MET A 153 16.87 -8.46 34.55
C MET A 153 17.38 -7.04 34.32
N PHE A 154 17.64 -6.68 33.05
CA PHE A 154 18.28 -5.43 32.67
C PHE A 154 17.26 -4.41 32.16
N ASN A 155 16.59 -3.70 33.07
CA ASN A 155 15.51 -2.77 32.73
C ASN A 155 15.98 -1.31 32.56
N LEU A 156 16.42 -0.95 31.36
CA LEU A 156 16.85 0.42 31.07
C LEU A 156 15.72 1.48 31.07
N LYS A 157 14.44 1.08 31.10
CA LYS A 157 13.31 2.03 31.04
C LYS A 157 13.21 2.91 32.28
N ASP A 158 13.76 2.47 33.41
CA ASP A 158 13.71 3.21 34.67
C ASP A 158 14.66 4.43 34.62
N VAL A 159 15.72 4.31 33.82
CA VAL A 159 16.73 5.36 33.65
C VAL A 159 16.48 6.17 32.37
N LEU A 160 16.15 5.50 31.27
CA LEU A 160 16.07 6.07 29.93
C LEU A 160 14.66 6.01 29.33
N THR A 161 14.27 7.10 28.68
CA THR A 161 13.03 7.16 27.89
C THR A 161 13.13 6.40 26.56
N ASP A 162 14.30 6.41 25.91
CA ASP A 162 14.59 5.64 24.71
C ASP A 162 15.92 4.90 24.85
N ILE A 163 15.84 3.58 25.01
CA ILE A 163 17.01 2.71 25.16
C ILE A 163 17.82 2.58 23.85
N PHE A 164 17.24 2.97 22.71
CA PHE A 164 17.91 2.98 21.42
C PHE A 164 18.30 4.39 20.96
N GLY A 165 18.11 5.39 21.82
CA GLY A 165 18.62 6.75 21.62
C GLY A 165 20.13 6.84 21.90
N LYS A 166 20.70 8.04 21.79
CA LYS A 166 22.15 8.27 21.95
C LYS A 166 22.72 7.65 23.24
N ASN A 167 22.12 7.98 24.39
CA ASN A 167 22.57 7.46 25.70
C ASN A 167 22.37 5.94 25.82
N GLY A 168 21.22 5.43 25.38
CA GLY A 168 20.94 4.00 25.46
C GLY A 168 21.86 3.16 24.59
N ARG A 169 22.23 3.64 23.39
CA ARG A 169 23.26 2.99 22.56
C ARG A 169 24.64 3.04 23.20
N GLU A 170 25.02 4.13 23.84
CA GLU A 170 26.31 4.20 24.55
C GLU A 170 26.35 3.16 25.68
N ILE A 171 25.29 3.06 26.47
CA ILE A 171 25.16 2.05 27.52
C ILE A 171 25.19 0.64 26.93
N LEU A 172 24.29 0.33 25.99
CA LEU A 172 24.15 -1.01 25.42
C LEU A 172 25.41 -1.46 24.67
N SER A 173 26.06 -0.56 23.91
CA SER A 173 27.32 -0.86 23.25
C SER A 173 28.45 -1.04 24.27
N GLY A 174 28.53 -0.17 25.27
CA GLY A 174 29.53 -0.24 26.33
C GLY A 174 29.51 -1.56 27.09
N ILE A 175 28.33 -1.99 27.54
CA ILE A 175 28.17 -3.28 28.24
C ILE A 175 28.57 -4.42 27.32
N SER A 176 28.05 -4.39 26.09
CA SER A 176 28.28 -5.48 25.16
C SER A 176 29.76 -5.63 24.76
N SER A 177 30.52 -4.53 24.79
CA SER A 177 31.95 -4.49 24.49
C SER A 177 32.84 -4.57 25.73
N GLY A 178 32.27 -4.77 26.93
CA GLY A 178 33.03 -4.88 28.18
C GLY A 178 33.72 -3.59 28.63
N LYS A 179 33.21 -2.41 28.24
CA LYS A 179 33.75 -1.12 28.71
C LYS A 179 33.52 -0.95 30.21
N ASN A 180 34.43 -0.24 30.87
CA ASN A 180 34.27 0.11 32.28
C ASN A 180 33.06 1.06 32.48
N VAL A 181 32.32 0.85 33.56
CA VAL A 181 31.12 1.62 33.95
C VAL A 181 31.38 3.13 33.99
N ASP A 182 32.54 3.57 34.50
CA ASP A 182 32.90 4.98 34.58
C ASP A 182 33.04 5.62 33.19
N GLN A 183 33.64 4.90 32.24
CA GLN A 183 33.79 5.37 30.86
C GLN A 183 32.43 5.50 30.17
N ILE A 184 31.53 4.55 30.41
CA ILE A 184 30.16 4.60 29.88
C ILE A 184 29.46 5.86 30.41
N ILE A 185 29.49 6.08 31.73
CA ILE A 185 28.81 7.22 32.38
C ILE A 185 29.37 8.56 31.89
N GLN A 186 30.68 8.68 31.70
CA GLN A 186 31.33 9.89 31.20
C GLN A 186 30.87 10.27 29.79
N ASN A 187 30.46 9.31 28.96
CA ASN A 187 29.98 9.58 27.61
C ASN A 187 28.49 9.94 27.55
N LEU A 188 27.74 9.79 28.65
CA LEU A 188 26.31 10.09 28.69
C LEU A 188 26.05 11.61 28.72
N SER A 189 24.86 12.02 28.31
CA SER A 189 24.43 13.42 28.44
C SER A 189 24.26 13.84 29.91
N PRO A 190 24.41 15.14 30.26
CA PRO A 190 24.34 15.62 31.64
C PRO A 190 23.06 15.19 32.40
N ASN A 191 21.90 15.21 31.74
CA ASN A 191 20.64 14.83 32.36
C ASN A 191 20.57 13.34 32.73
N VAL A 192 21.21 12.47 31.96
CA VAL A 192 21.28 11.03 32.26
C VAL A 192 22.37 10.76 33.30
N ARG A 193 23.49 11.49 33.27
CA ARG A 193 24.54 11.40 34.31
C ARG A 193 24.03 11.71 35.71
N LYS A 194 23.00 12.55 35.86
CA LYS A 194 22.33 12.78 37.16
C LYS A 194 21.79 11.49 37.79
N LYS A 195 21.51 10.47 36.98
CA LYS A 195 21.07 9.13 37.42
C LYS A 195 22.23 8.12 37.50
N SER A 196 23.48 8.59 37.59
CA SER A 196 24.67 7.73 37.57
C SER A 196 24.64 6.62 38.62
N ALA A 197 24.11 6.88 39.82
CA ALA A 197 23.96 5.86 40.87
C ALA A 197 23.08 4.68 40.42
N GLN A 198 21.90 4.97 39.87
CA GLN A 198 20.99 3.94 39.33
C GLN A 198 21.60 3.22 38.12
N ILE A 199 22.37 3.94 37.30
CA ILE A 199 23.06 3.36 36.15
C ILE A 199 24.16 2.40 36.62
N ARG A 200 24.93 2.75 37.65
CA ARG A 200 25.95 1.86 38.23
C ARG A 200 25.31 0.60 38.79
N GLU A 201 24.27 0.73 39.61
CA GLU A 201 23.55 -0.43 40.17
C GLU A 201 23.03 -1.38 39.09
N LEU A 202 22.56 -0.81 37.98
CA LEU A 202 22.07 -1.57 36.84
C LEU A 202 23.21 -2.21 36.02
N LEU A 203 24.37 -1.55 35.93
CA LEU A 203 25.57 -2.04 35.23
C LEU A 203 26.43 -3.00 36.05
N ASP A 204 26.31 -3.01 37.37
CA ASP A 204 26.94 -4.00 38.26
C ASP A 204 26.36 -5.40 38.05
N ARG A 205 25.20 -5.50 37.38
CA ARG A 205 24.64 -6.78 36.96
C ARG A 205 25.42 -7.30 35.77
N GLU A 206 26.01 -8.47 35.93
CA GLU A 206 26.63 -9.18 34.81
C GLU A 206 25.56 -9.58 33.80
N ILE A 207 25.77 -9.21 32.54
CA ILE A 207 25.02 -9.78 31.43
C ILE A 207 25.77 -11.02 30.94
N SER A 208 25.04 -12.06 30.58
CA SER A 208 25.66 -13.25 29.99
C SER A 208 26.41 -12.90 28.69
N GLN A 209 27.56 -13.56 28.45
CA GLN A 209 28.31 -13.39 27.21
C GLN A 209 27.43 -13.66 25.96
N SER A 210 26.51 -14.62 26.07
CA SER A 210 25.53 -14.93 25.04
C SER A 210 24.60 -13.75 24.75
N ALA A 211 24.05 -13.11 25.78
CA ALA A 211 23.22 -11.91 25.63
C ALA A 211 24.01 -10.74 25.06
N ALA A 212 25.25 -10.52 25.51
CA ALA A 212 26.13 -9.48 25.00
C ALA A 212 26.32 -9.57 23.48
N ILE A 213 26.64 -10.76 22.96
CA ILE A 213 26.84 -11.00 21.52
C ILE A 213 25.54 -10.74 20.75
N ARG A 214 24.39 -11.27 21.22
CA ARG A 214 23.10 -11.05 20.55
C ARG A 214 22.71 -9.56 20.53
N LEU A 215 22.97 -8.83 21.61
CA LEU A 215 22.72 -7.40 21.69
C LEU A 215 23.60 -6.61 20.70
N GLN A 216 24.89 -6.93 20.57
CA GLN A 216 25.76 -6.29 19.58
C GLN A 216 25.20 -6.43 18.16
N ILE A 217 24.74 -7.63 17.80
CA ILE A 217 24.14 -7.89 16.49
C ILE A 217 22.87 -7.04 16.32
N CYS A 218 21.98 -7.01 17.32
CA CYS A 218 20.76 -6.20 17.28
C CYS A 218 21.08 -4.70 17.10
N LEU A 219 22.02 -4.16 17.87
CA LEU A 219 22.44 -2.76 17.79
C LEU A 219 23.01 -2.41 16.42
N LYS A 220 23.85 -3.29 15.84
CA LYS A 220 24.41 -3.12 14.50
C LYS A 220 23.31 -3.09 13.44
N LEU A 221 22.36 -4.02 13.51
CA LEU A 221 21.22 -4.05 12.58
C LEU A 221 20.31 -2.83 12.72
N ILE A 222 20.02 -2.39 13.94
CA ILE A 222 19.24 -1.17 14.19
C ILE A 222 19.91 0.04 13.54
N LYS A 223 21.23 0.20 13.72
CA LYS A 223 22.00 1.28 13.09
C LYS A 223 21.90 1.22 11.57
N ASN A 224 22.15 0.06 10.97
CA ASN A 224 22.07 -0.11 9.51
C ASN A 224 20.67 0.21 8.97
N PHE A 225 19.61 -0.16 9.70
CA PHE A 225 18.25 0.21 9.33
C PHE A 225 18.01 1.71 9.44
N ASP A 226 18.50 2.38 10.49
CA ASP A 226 18.38 3.83 10.63
C ASP A 226 19.03 4.56 9.46
N ASP A 227 20.27 4.21 9.13
CA ASP A 227 21.03 4.82 8.03
C ASP A 227 20.29 4.61 6.68
N SER A 228 19.76 3.41 6.45
CA SER A 228 18.98 3.09 5.25
C SER A 228 17.63 3.83 5.20
N ILE A 229 16.96 4.00 6.35
CA ILE A 229 15.69 4.73 6.46
C ILE A 229 15.91 6.23 6.20
N GLU A 230 17.02 6.78 6.67
CA GLU A 230 17.40 8.17 6.42
C GLU A 230 17.71 8.40 4.94
N LEU A 231 18.52 7.54 4.33
CA LEU A 231 18.83 7.59 2.90
C LEU A 231 17.55 7.57 2.05
N LEU A 232 16.66 6.60 2.29
CA LEU A 232 15.38 6.53 1.60
C LEU A 232 14.52 7.77 1.86
N GLY A 233 14.57 8.34 3.08
CA GLY A 233 13.89 9.58 3.42
C GLY A 233 14.31 10.75 2.55
N LYS A 234 15.62 10.91 2.31
CA LYS A 234 16.18 11.95 1.42
C LYS A 234 15.65 11.79 0.00
N GLU A 235 15.73 10.59 -0.58
CA GLU A 235 15.22 10.31 -1.93
C GLU A 235 13.70 10.55 -2.06
N ILE A 236 12.93 10.16 -1.04
CA ILE A 236 11.49 10.40 -0.98
C ILE A 236 11.18 11.90 -1.02
N PHE A 237 11.88 12.70 -0.23
CA PHE A 237 11.62 14.14 -0.16
C PHE A 237 12.12 14.88 -1.39
N ASN A 238 13.27 14.50 -1.95
CA ASN A 238 13.78 15.03 -3.21
C ASN A 238 12.75 14.84 -4.33
N TYR A 239 12.20 13.62 -4.48
CA TYR A 239 11.17 13.37 -5.47
C TYR A 239 9.88 14.16 -5.18
N ALA A 240 9.40 14.13 -3.92
CA ALA A 240 8.15 14.78 -3.54
C ALA A 240 8.19 16.30 -3.76
N TYR A 241 9.25 16.98 -3.32
CA TYR A 241 9.37 18.43 -3.50
C TYR A 241 9.76 18.82 -4.93
N GLY A 242 10.48 17.96 -5.65
CA GLY A 242 10.82 18.21 -7.05
C GLY A 242 9.64 18.09 -8.01
N ASN A 243 8.66 17.23 -7.72
CA ASN A 243 7.56 16.91 -8.64
C ASN A 243 6.17 17.28 -8.12
N HIS A 244 5.99 17.43 -6.81
CA HIS A 244 4.68 17.59 -6.16
C HIS A 244 4.70 18.64 -5.04
N LYS A 245 5.45 19.74 -5.25
CA LYS A 245 5.64 20.79 -4.24
C LYS A 245 4.30 21.34 -3.73
N ARG A 246 3.37 21.63 -4.64
CA ARG A 246 2.08 22.23 -4.31
C ARG A 246 1.20 21.27 -3.52
N GLU A 247 1.13 20.00 -3.93
CA GLU A 247 0.39 18.97 -3.20
C GLU A 247 1.00 18.72 -1.81
N MET A 248 2.33 18.79 -1.69
CA MET A 248 3.00 18.71 -0.39
C MET A 248 2.61 19.87 0.53
N GLU A 249 2.56 21.11 0.03
CA GLU A 249 2.12 22.29 0.79
C GLU A 249 0.66 22.15 1.25
N ILE A 250 -0.24 21.81 0.32
CA ILE A 250 -1.66 21.61 0.60
C ILE A 250 -1.86 20.51 1.65
N LEU A 251 -1.24 19.34 1.45
CA LEU A 251 -1.40 18.23 2.39
C LEU A 251 -0.85 18.58 3.77
N LYS A 252 0.31 19.23 3.86
CA LYS A 252 0.93 19.64 5.13
C LYS A 252 0.12 20.71 5.88
N SER A 253 -0.76 21.45 5.22
CA SER A 253 -1.64 22.41 5.89
C SER A 253 -2.71 21.74 6.77
N VAL A 254 -3.06 20.48 6.48
CA VAL A 254 -4.06 19.73 7.23
C VAL A 254 -3.48 19.26 8.57
N PRO A 255 -4.14 19.54 9.71
CA PRO A 255 -3.69 19.08 11.02
C PRO A 255 -3.41 17.58 11.05
N GLY A 256 -2.22 17.22 11.52
CA GLY A 256 -1.77 15.83 11.66
C GLY A 256 -1.05 15.26 10.43
N ILE A 257 -0.97 15.98 9.31
CA ILE A 257 -0.19 15.58 8.15
C ILE A 257 1.21 16.20 8.21
N GLY A 258 2.21 15.39 8.55
CA GLY A 258 3.62 15.74 8.39
C GLY A 258 4.15 15.43 6.98
N GLU A 259 5.40 15.80 6.71
CA GLU A 259 6.04 15.65 5.39
C GLU A 259 6.00 14.21 4.86
N LEU A 260 6.40 13.25 5.68
CA LEU A 260 6.34 11.83 5.31
C LEU A 260 4.91 11.37 5.06
N GLY A 261 3.94 11.92 5.80
CA GLY A 261 2.52 11.66 5.63
C GLY A 261 2.04 12.09 4.25
N ALA A 262 2.32 13.35 3.90
CA ALA A 262 2.00 13.92 2.60
C ALA A 262 2.67 13.15 1.44
N ALA A 263 3.98 12.92 1.53
CA ALA A 263 4.73 12.15 0.55
C ALA A 263 4.17 10.72 0.36
N THR A 264 3.83 10.03 1.45
CA THR A 264 3.25 8.67 1.37
C THR A 264 1.88 8.69 0.69
N LEU A 265 1.06 9.72 0.94
CA LEU A 265 -0.24 9.85 0.29
C LEU A 265 -0.10 10.09 -1.21
N ILE A 266 0.77 11.02 -1.62
CA ILE A 266 1.09 11.29 -3.03
C ILE A 266 1.59 10.01 -3.71
N ALA A 267 2.51 9.28 -3.08
CA ALA A 267 3.07 8.05 -3.63
C ALA A 267 2.02 6.96 -3.87
N GLU A 268 1.11 6.77 -2.91
CA GLU A 268 0.15 5.67 -2.98
C GLU A 268 -1.14 6.01 -3.72
N ILE A 269 -1.54 7.29 -3.77
CA ILE A 269 -2.75 7.76 -4.44
C ILE A 269 -2.42 8.17 -5.89
N GLY A 270 -1.30 8.86 -6.13
CA GLY A 270 -0.98 9.48 -7.41
C GLY A 270 -1.86 10.70 -7.64
N ASP A 271 -2.45 10.82 -8.84
CA ASP A 271 -3.35 11.92 -9.12
C ASP A 271 -4.67 11.76 -8.35
N PHE A 272 -4.99 12.77 -7.54
CA PHE A 272 -6.22 12.87 -6.77
C PHE A 272 -7.41 13.22 -7.67
N LYS A 273 -7.17 13.89 -8.81
CA LYS A 273 -8.20 14.32 -9.75
C LYS A 273 -8.81 13.17 -10.54
N ASP A 274 -8.16 12.00 -10.55
CA ASP A 274 -8.71 10.76 -11.11
C ASP A 274 -9.95 10.24 -10.36
N PHE A 275 -10.22 10.73 -9.15
CA PHE A 275 -11.39 10.31 -8.37
C PHE A 275 -12.53 11.31 -8.54
N ALA A 276 -13.73 10.82 -8.87
CA ALA A 276 -14.91 11.67 -9.06
C ALA A 276 -15.39 12.38 -7.77
N SER A 277 -14.99 11.89 -6.60
CA SER A 277 -15.25 12.55 -5.30
C SER A 277 -14.33 12.01 -4.21
N GLY A 278 -14.21 12.77 -3.12
CA GLY A 278 -13.51 12.33 -1.92
C GLY A 278 -14.09 11.04 -1.33
N ASP A 279 -15.39 10.79 -1.45
CA ASP A 279 -16.01 9.54 -1.02
C ASP A 279 -15.55 8.34 -1.87
N LYS A 280 -15.36 8.54 -3.18
CA LYS A 280 -14.78 7.52 -4.06
C LYS A 280 -13.31 7.26 -3.71
N LEU A 281 -12.53 8.28 -3.38
CA LEU A 281 -11.17 8.11 -2.86
C LEU A 281 -11.17 7.30 -1.55
N ALA A 282 -12.02 7.66 -0.58
CA ALA A 282 -12.12 6.95 0.69
C ALA A 282 -12.54 5.49 0.51
N SER A 283 -13.43 5.21 -0.45
CA SER A 283 -13.84 3.85 -0.83
C SER A 283 -12.68 3.06 -1.44
N TRP A 284 -11.93 3.67 -2.37
CA TRP A 284 -10.75 3.06 -3.00
C TRP A 284 -9.66 2.74 -1.97
N LEU A 285 -9.44 3.60 -0.98
CA LEU A 285 -8.52 3.39 0.15
C LEU A 285 -9.02 2.34 1.16
N GLY A 286 -10.28 1.90 1.02
CA GLY A 286 -10.90 0.88 1.84
C GLY A 286 -11.20 1.35 3.27
N LEU A 287 -11.50 2.64 3.45
CA LEU A 287 -11.88 3.27 4.72
C LEU A 287 -13.40 3.26 4.96
N VAL A 288 -14.19 2.79 3.99
CA VAL A 288 -15.65 2.69 4.08
C VAL A 288 -16.07 1.33 4.66
N PRO A 289 -17.16 1.26 5.45
CA PRO A 289 -17.71 -0.01 5.93
C PRO A 289 -18.27 -0.84 4.78
N ASN A 290 -18.24 -2.17 4.93
CA ASN A 290 -19.09 -3.05 4.13
C ASN A 290 -20.56 -2.81 4.49
N VAL A 291 -21.43 -2.76 3.49
CA VAL A 291 -22.87 -2.61 3.69
C VAL A 291 -23.55 -3.93 3.39
N TYR A 292 -24.36 -4.41 4.33
CA TYR A 292 -25.26 -5.53 4.13
C TYR A 292 -26.68 -4.99 4.20
N GLN A 293 -27.41 -5.12 3.10
CA GLN A 293 -28.80 -4.73 2.99
C GLN A 293 -29.61 -5.94 2.53
N SER A 294 -30.59 -6.34 3.32
CA SER A 294 -31.58 -7.36 2.97
C SER A 294 -32.97 -6.87 3.34
N ALA A 295 -33.85 -6.76 2.34
CA ALA A 295 -35.13 -6.08 2.46
C ALA A 295 -34.97 -4.70 3.17
N ASP A 296 -35.67 -4.50 4.29
CA ASP A 296 -35.66 -3.23 5.04
C ASP A 296 -34.55 -3.15 6.12
N LYS A 297 -33.70 -4.17 6.26
CA LYS A 297 -32.64 -4.20 7.28
C LYS A 297 -31.32 -3.73 6.69
N TYR A 298 -30.76 -2.66 7.28
CA TYR A 298 -29.49 -2.06 6.91
C TYR A 298 -28.46 -2.26 8.03
N HIS A 299 -27.33 -2.91 7.73
CA HIS A 299 -26.25 -3.10 8.70
C HIS A 299 -24.86 -2.79 8.12
N ASN A 300 -24.10 -1.95 8.84
CA ASN A 300 -22.72 -1.60 8.52
C ASN A 300 -21.74 -2.59 9.19
N GLY A 301 -20.94 -3.29 8.38
CA GLY A 301 -19.89 -4.20 8.83
C GLY A 301 -18.51 -3.56 9.00
N ARG A 302 -17.47 -4.40 8.94
CA ARG A 302 -16.06 -3.98 8.97
C ARG A 302 -15.70 -3.16 7.71
N ILE A 303 -14.65 -2.35 7.80
CA ILE A 303 -14.13 -1.64 6.61
C ILE A 303 -13.71 -2.61 5.50
N THR A 304 -13.88 -2.21 4.23
CA THR A 304 -13.64 -3.09 3.06
C THR A 304 -12.19 -3.54 2.92
N LYS A 305 -11.26 -2.74 3.45
CA LYS A 305 -9.80 -2.92 3.33
C LYS A 305 -9.30 -3.03 1.87
N ARG A 306 -10.05 -2.49 0.90
CA ARG A 306 -9.63 -2.38 -0.52
C ARG A 306 -8.51 -1.33 -0.71
N GLY A 307 -7.77 -1.45 -1.82
CA GLY A 307 -6.68 -0.52 -2.18
C GLY A 307 -5.42 -0.65 -1.31
N SER A 308 -4.64 0.43 -1.26
CA SER A 308 -3.31 0.44 -0.63
C SER A 308 -3.35 0.29 0.89
N LYS A 309 -2.68 -0.75 1.41
CA LYS A 309 -2.46 -0.95 2.86
C LYS A 309 -1.61 0.18 3.46
N VAL A 310 -0.61 0.67 2.72
CA VAL A 310 0.31 1.72 3.18
C VAL A 310 -0.41 3.07 3.27
N ALA A 311 -1.20 3.44 2.26
CA ALA A 311 -2.02 4.66 2.30
C ALA A 311 -3.01 4.64 3.47
N ARG A 312 -3.68 3.50 3.70
CA ARG A 312 -4.59 3.37 4.82
C ARG A 312 -3.87 3.47 6.16
N TRP A 313 -2.73 2.81 6.31
CA TRP A 313 -1.92 2.89 7.53
C TRP A 313 -1.53 4.34 7.84
N ILE A 314 -1.00 5.08 6.86
CA ILE A 314 -0.56 6.46 7.10
C ILE A 314 -1.75 7.38 7.42
N LEU A 315 -2.91 7.19 6.79
CA LEU A 315 -4.13 7.95 7.12
C LEU A 315 -4.60 7.70 8.55
N ILE A 316 -4.45 6.48 9.06
CA ILE A 316 -4.75 6.17 10.46
C ILE A 316 -3.76 6.88 11.40
N GLN A 317 -2.47 6.93 11.06
CA GLN A 317 -1.48 7.68 11.86
C GLN A 317 -1.76 9.18 11.84
N ILE A 318 -2.07 9.73 10.67
CA ILE A 318 -2.49 11.12 10.48
C ILE A 318 -3.73 11.42 11.32
N ALA A 319 -4.75 10.56 11.29
CA ALA A 319 -5.96 10.75 12.10
C ALA A 319 -5.68 10.71 13.60
N GLN A 320 -4.77 9.84 14.07
CA GLN A 320 -4.35 9.84 15.48
C GLN A 320 -3.63 11.15 15.86
N ALA A 321 -2.78 11.68 14.98
CA ALA A 321 -2.13 12.97 15.21
C ALA A 321 -3.14 14.12 15.23
N ALA A 322 -4.02 14.18 14.24
CA ALA A 322 -5.10 15.17 14.11
C ALA A 322 -6.05 15.15 15.32
N ALA A 323 -6.36 13.98 15.86
CA ALA A 323 -7.18 13.83 17.07
C ALA A 323 -6.53 14.43 18.34
N ARG A 324 -5.21 14.69 18.32
CA ARG A 324 -4.47 15.30 19.44
C ARG A 324 -4.20 16.78 19.24
N THR A 325 -4.31 17.32 18.03
CA THR A 325 -4.08 18.74 17.73
C THR A 325 -5.01 19.64 18.55
N LYS A 326 -4.45 20.64 19.23
CA LYS A 326 -5.23 21.61 20.02
C LYS A 326 -6.05 22.51 19.09
N ASN A 327 -7.24 22.92 19.54
CA ASN A 327 -8.11 23.88 18.85
C ASN A 327 -8.41 23.56 17.37
N SER A 328 -8.66 22.28 17.04
CA SER A 328 -8.92 21.84 15.67
C SER A 328 -10.31 21.25 15.48
N LYS A 329 -10.99 21.58 14.36
CA LYS A 329 -12.29 21.01 13.98
C LYS A 329 -12.22 19.52 13.71
N LEU A 330 -11.07 19.01 13.29
CA LEU A 330 -10.83 17.58 13.14
C LEU A 330 -10.88 16.85 14.48
N LYS A 331 -10.33 17.46 15.55
CA LYS A 331 -10.42 16.94 16.91
C LYS A 331 -11.85 17.01 17.46
N GLU A 332 -12.58 18.09 17.20
CA GLU A 332 -14.00 18.19 17.56
C GLU A 332 -14.83 17.07 16.91
N PHE A 333 -14.64 16.86 15.60
CA PHE A 333 -15.29 15.76 14.88
C PHE A 333 -14.96 14.40 15.50
N PHE A 334 -13.69 14.16 15.81
CA PHE A 334 -13.24 12.93 16.46
C PHE A 334 -13.89 12.74 17.83
N ASN A 335 -13.89 13.76 18.69
CA ASN A 335 -14.48 13.68 20.02
C ASN A 335 -15.99 13.38 19.96
N ARG A 336 -16.71 14.01 19.02
CA ARG A 336 -18.12 13.72 18.77
C ARG A 336 -18.36 12.28 18.36
N LYS A 337 -17.56 11.73 17.43
CA LYS A 337 -17.68 10.32 17.02
C LYS A 337 -17.22 9.35 18.11
N LYS A 338 -16.17 9.68 18.87
CA LYS A 338 -15.65 8.85 19.96
C LYS A 338 -16.74 8.54 20.99
N LYS A 339 -17.59 9.53 21.31
CA LYS A 339 -18.72 9.36 22.23
C LYS A 339 -19.75 8.31 21.77
N SER A 340 -19.99 8.17 20.46
CA SER A 340 -21.04 7.28 19.95
C SER A 340 -20.54 5.92 19.46
N ILE A 341 -19.32 5.83 18.92
CA ILE A 341 -18.81 4.60 18.29
C ILE A 341 -17.50 4.09 18.89
N GLY A 342 -17.01 4.74 19.96
CA GLY A 342 -15.76 4.38 20.62
C GLY A 342 -14.50 4.87 19.89
N HIS A 343 -13.35 4.79 20.58
CA HIS A 343 -12.09 5.40 20.13
C HIS A 343 -11.61 4.86 18.77
N ALA A 344 -11.47 3.55 18.62
CA ALA A 344 -10.89 2.95 17.42
C ALA A 344 -11.72 3.24 16.15
N LYS A 345 -13.05 3.12 16.24
CA LYS A 345 -13.94 3.43 15.11
C LYS A 345 -13.96 4.93 14.80
N ALA A 346 -13.85 5.80 15.82
CA ALA A 346 -13.76 7.24 15.61
C ALA A 346 -12.46 7.67 14.89
N ILE A 347 -11.32 7.02 15.16
CA ILE A 347 -10.08 7.25 14.38
C ILE A 347 -10.27 6.87 12.91
N VAL A 348 -10.91 5.73 12.63
CA VAL A 348 -11.20 5.30 11.24
C VAL A 348 -12.14 6.29 10.55
N ALA A 349 -13.18 6.75 11.26
CA ALA A 349 -14.11 7.76 10.74
C ALA A 349 -13.40 9.10 10.45
N LEU A 350 -12.47 9.52 11.32
CA LEU A 350 -11.65 10.70 11.11
C LEU A 350 -10.72 10.52 9.91
N ALA A 351 -10.06 9.37 9.77
CA ALA A 351 -9.24 9.05 8.60
C ALA A 351 -10.04 9.11 7.28
N ARG A 352 -11.28 8.61 7.28
CA ARG A 352 -12.20 8.77 6.14
C ARG A 352 -12.48 10.24 5.86
N LYS A 353 -12.80 11.04 6.89
CA LYS A 353 -13.05 12.49 6.72
C LYS A 353 -11.83 13.23 6.19
N ILE A 354 -10.63 12.91 6.67
CA ILE A 354 -9.38 13.49 6.17
C ILE A 354 -9.17 13.10 4.70
N ALA A 355 -9.41 11.85 4.30
CA ALA A 355 -9.35 11.44 2.90
C ALA A 355 -10.30 12.24 2.00
N THR A 356 -11.51 12.57 2.48
CA THR A 356 -12.43 13.43 1.72
C THR A 356 -11.96 14.88 1.63
N ILE A 357 -11.35 15.40 2.71
CA ILE A 357 -10.84 16.78 2.76
C ILE A 357 -9.65 16.95 1.82
N ILE A 358 -8.64 16.07 1.91
CA ILE A 358 -7.43 16.19 1.09
C ILE A 358 -7.75 16.11 -0.41
N TRP A 359 -8.76 15.32 -0.78
CA TRP A 359 -9.21 15.26 -2.18
C TRP A 359 -9.78 16.60 -2.64
N HIS A 360 -10.63 17.23 -1.82
CA HIS A 360 -11.22 18.52 -2.16
C HIS A 360 -10.14 19.60 -2.28
N LEU A 361 -9.27 19.71 -1.29
CA LEU A 361 -8.18 20.69 -1.25
C LEU A 361 -7.26 20.57 -2.48
N ILE A 362 -6.83 19.35 -2.83
CA ILE A 362 -5.97 19.14 -4.01
C ILE A 362 -6.73 19.39 -5.32
N THR A 363 -8.01 19.03 -5.39
CA THR A 363 -8.81 19.22 -6.61
C THR A 363 -9.05 20.70 -6.89
N ASN A 364 -9.23 21.51 -5.84
CA ASN A 364 -9.48 22.95 -5.92
C ASN A 364 -8.23 23.81 -5.78
N ASP A 365 -7.06 23.22 -5.49
CA ASP A 365 -5.80 23.93 -5.21
C ASP A 365 -5.86 24.86 -3.98
N GLU A 366 -6.55 24.41 -2.93
CA GLU A 366 -6.83 25.18 -1.70
C GLU A 366 -6.00 24.70 -0.51
N MET A 367 -5.69 25.62 0.41
CA MET A 367 -5.08 25.30 1.70
C MET A 367 -6.17 24.96 2.73
N TYR A 368 -5.84 24.15 3.72
CA TYR A 368 -6.76 23.84 4.81
C TYR A 368 -6.88 25.02 5.78
N GLU A 369 -8.10 25.48 5.99
CA GLU A 369 -8.45 26.49 6.99
C GLU A 369 -9.28 25.84 8.10
N ASP A 370 -8.82 25.92 9.35
CA ASP A 370 -9.48 25.26 10.49
C ASP A 370 -10.65 26.10 11.05
N GLU A 371 -10.69 27.42 10.78
CA GLU A 371 -11.69 28.34 11.36
C GLU A 371 -13.11 28.07 10.84
N THR A 372 -13.26 27.89 9.53
CA THR A 372 -14.54 27.56 8.88
C THR A 372 -14.91 26.08 9.05
N GLY A 373 -13.90 25.22 9.29
CA GLY A 373 -14.01 23.79 9.10
C GLY A 373 -14.26 23.43 7.62
N TYR A 374 -14.30 22.13 7.30
CA TYR A 374 -14.61 21.71 5.93
C TYR A 374 -16.07 22.04 5.57
N ILE A 375 -16.25 23.04 4.71
CA ILE A 375 -17.49 23.32 3.98
C ILE A 375 -17.38 22.61 2.63
N LYS A 376 -18.37 21.79 2.27
CA LYS A 376 -18.37 21.07 0.99
C LYS A 376 -18.64 22.08 -0.14
N GLY A 377 -17.60 22.66 -0.72
CA GLY A 377 -17.73 23.60 -1.84
C GLY A 377 -18.38 22.94 -3.07
N GLU A 378 -18.95 23.77 -3.95
CA GLU A 378 -19.42 23.34 -5.27
C GLU A 378 -18.21 22.90 -6.11
N VAL A 379 -18.05 21.58 -6.28
CA VAL A 379 -17.02 21.04 -7.15
C VAL A 379 -17.47 21.22 -8.60
N GLN A 380 -16.67 21.90 -9.42
CA GLN A 380 -16.87 21.93 -10.87
C GLN A 380 -16.70 20.50 -11.43
N ARG A 381 -17.83 19.84 -11.67
CA ARG A 381 -17.89 18.47 -12.19
C ARG A 381 -17.39 18.46 -13.64
N ARG A 382 -16.36 17.68 -13.94
CA ARG A 382 -16.10 17.25 -15.33
C ARG A 382 -17.08 16.14 -15.70
N LYS A 383 -17.63 16.19 -16.93
CA LYS A 383 -18.46 15.12 -17.53
C LYS A 383 -17.65 13.82 -17.52
N ILE A 384 -18.20 12.79 -16.88
CA ILE A 384 -17.64 11.43 -16.87
C ILE A 384 -18.08 10.76 -18.16
N VAL A 385 -17.17 10.03 -18.82
CA VAL A 385 -17.53 9.09 -19.89
C VAL A 385 -18.18 7.89 -19.24
N GLU A 386 -19.50 7.72 -19.43
CA GLU A 386 -20.23 6.53 -18.99
C GLU A 386 -19.67 5.29 -19.68
N THR A 387 -19.32 4.27 -18.91
CA THR A 387 -18.95 2.96 -19.44
C THR A 387 -20.23 2.18 -19.76
N GLU A 388 -20.34 1.64 -20.97
CA GLU A 388 -21.48 0.79 -21.38
C GLU A 388 -21.71 -0.36 -20.38
N ILE A 389 -22.96 -0.50 -19.94
CA ILE A 389 -23.39 -1.48 -18.96
C ILE A 389 -24.06 -2.63 -19.72
N PHE A 390 -23.41 -3.78 -19.83
CA PHE A 390 -24.06 -5.02 -20.32
C PHE A 390 -25.34 -5.31 -19.53
N SER A 391 -26.37 -5.79 -20.23
CA SER A 391 -27.63 -6.24 -19.63
C SER A 391 -27.40 -7.40 -18.65
N VAL A 392 -28.35 -7.62 -17.74
CA VAL A 392 -28.23 -8.68 -16.72
C VAL A 392 -28.16 -10.07 -17.37
N ASP A 393 -28.94 -10.31 -18.41
CA ASP A 393 -28.99 -11.60 -19.11
C ASP A 393 -27.70 -11.89 -19.89
N GLU A 394 -27.12 -10.89 -20.55
CA GLU A 394 -25.80 -11.01 -21.19
C GLU A 394 -24.73 -11.38 -20.17
N ARG A 395 -24.74 -10.74 -18.99
CA ARG A 395 -23.79 -11.07 -17.92
C ARG A 395 -23.97 -12.51 -17.44
N ILE A 396 -25.20 -12.97 -17.24
CA ILE A 396 -25.49 -14.33 -16.78
C ILE A 396 -24.99 -15.36 -17.80
N SER A 397 -25.27 -15.13 -19.09
CA SER A 397 -24.82 -16.02 -20.17
C SER A 397 -23.30 -16.13 -20.21
N ILE A 398 -22.60 -14.99 -20.22
CA ILE A 398 -21.12 -14.94 -20.25
C ILE A 398 -20.52 -15.63 -19.01
N ILE A 399 -21.09 -15.38 -17.83
CA ILE A 399 -20.66 -16.02 -16.58
C ILE A 399 -20.84 -17.55 -16.67
N SER A 400 -21.95 -18.03 -17.21
CA SER A 400 -22.25 -19.45 -17.37
C SER A 400 -21.25 -20.13 -18.31
N GLU A 401 -20.90 -19.47 -19.42
CA GLU A 401 -19.87 -19.98 -20.33
C GLU A 401 -18.47 -19.99 -19.70
N ILE A 402 -18.13 -19.01 -18.85
CA ILE A 402 -16.87 -19.00 -18.10
C ILE A 402 -16.83 -20.20 -17.14
N PHE A 403 -17.93 -20.47 -16.42
CA PHE A 403 -18.02 -21.66 -15.57
C PHE A 403 -17.87 -22.95 -16.37
N ALA A 404 -18.46 -23.05 -17.57
CA ALA A 404 -18.30 -24.22 -18.43
C ALA A 404 -16.83 -24.45 -18.86
N ILE A 405 -16.06 -23.40 -19.14
CA ILE A 405 -14.62 -23.52 -19.45
C ILE A 405 -13.85 -24.06 -18.23
N VAL A 406 -14.18 -23.56 -17.04
CA VAL A 406 -13.61 -24.06 -15.78
C VAL A 406 -14.03 -25.52 -15.53
N GLU A 407 -15.22 -25.95 -15.95
CA GLU A 407 -15.74 -27.29 -15.71
C GLU A 407 -15.25 -28.38 -16.69
N LYS A 408 -15.16 -28.08 -18.00
CA LYS A 408 -14.86 -29.01 -19.11
C LYS A 408 -13.51 -29.76 -19.06
N LYS A 409 -12.62 -29.47 -18.10
CA LYS A 409 -11.36 -30.21 -17.88
C LYS A 409 -11.28 -30.85 -16.48
N LYS A 410 -12.37 -31.46 -16.00
CA LYS A 410 -12.20 -32.56 -15.02
C LYS A 410 -11.55 -33.72 -15.77
N PRO A 411 -10.33 -34.18 -15.44
CA PRO A 411 -9.93 -35.49 -15.90
C PRO A 411 -10.92 -36.48 -15.32
N ASP A 412 -11.51 -37.32 -16.17
CA ASP A 412 -12.21 -38.51 -15.71
C ASP A 412 -11.18 -39.35 -14.95
N ILE A 413 -11.24 -39.31 -13.63
CA ILE A 413 -10.54 -40.27 -12.78
C ILE A 413 -11.35 -41.55 -12.91
N LYS A 414 -10.90 -42.45 -13.78
CA LYS A 414 -11.17 -43.88 -13.69
C LYS A 414 -9.95 -44.58 -13.15
#